data_AF-A0A2H0WVK6-F1
#
_entry.id   AF-A0A2H0WVK6-F1
#
_cell.length_a   1.000
_cell.length_b   1.000
_cell.length_c   1.000
_cell.angle_alpha   90.00
_cell.angle_beta   90.00
_cell.angle_gamma   90.00
#
_symmetry.space_group_name_H-M   'P 1'
#
loop_
_entity.id
_entity.type
_entity.pdbx_description
1 polymer ?
#
loop_
_entity_poly.entity_id
_entity_poly.type
_entity_poly.pdbx_seq_one_letter_code
_entity_poly.pdbx_strand_id
1 'polypeptide(L)'
;MQIEFNFFAKQEDVMSVSPWSFIKNQKGQTAIIIALFVLAVTFFIALAIGHLILNQQQIRRNLVKSAQAYYAAESGVEDSLYRIIKGKKYEANNTLTFDEGSAEINIADESGQKIVVSKGIATQRVRKIRAVLKISGTDIAFHYGAQVGRGGLRIQNNARIIGNVYSNGSIDGAGTTKDYSETCPSSASCITDDVWVAGGVAPDPDQQWTSQNSDFPFGIKVGPTDYLDTAQSFIPSTSEVLNIVSFYIKKVGSPPDQTVKILTNDSGSPSTVSLGSGTLKSSKVTTEYSWIDVSLDPSPSLTAGFTYWIMIDAAKDNNNYWIWGKDSTDSYLSGTGKYTRDWTRGTGWTDVGGDLNFKT
;
A
#
# COMPACT_ATOMS: atom_id res chain seq x y z
N MET A 1 87.32 10.29 -43.91
CA MET A 1 87.86 11.48 -44.61
C MET A 1 88.54 12.34 -43.56
N GLN A 2 89.85 12.23 -43.56
CA GLN A 2 90.83 12.87 -42.68
C GLN A 2 90.97 14.34 -43.09
N ILE A 3 90.83 15.29 -42.16
CA ILE A 3 91.58 16.56 -42.19
C ILE A 3 91.73 17.06 -40.75
N GLU A 4 92.93 16.88 -40.18
CA GLU A 4 93.44 17.78 -39.15
C GLU A 4 93.98 19.04 -39.85
N PHE A 5 93.74 20.21 -39.26
CA PHE A 5 94.58 21.40 -39.50
C PHE A 5 95.01 21.97 -38.15
N ASN A 6 96.30 21.80 -37.87
CA ASN A 6 97.07 22.55 -36.90
C ASN A 6 97.56 23.88 -37.50
N PHE A 7 97.96 24.81 -36.61
CA PHE A 7 98.71 26.05 -36.83
C PHE A 7 97.90 27.27 -37.33
N PHE A 8 97.96 28.44 -36.70
CA PHE A 8 99.13 29.17 -36.17
C PHE A 8 98.85 29.84 -34.81
N ALA A 9 99.75 29.61 -33.85
CA ALA A 9 99.98 30.51 -32.74
C ALA A 9 100.82 31.72 -33.22
N LYS A 10 100.40 32.93 -32.86
CA LYS A 10 101.30 34.08 -32.77
C LYS A 10 101.31 34.53 -31.31
N GLN A 11 102.46 34.36 -30.68
CA GLN A 11 102.77 34.77 -29.32
C GLN A 11 103.47 36.14 -29.34
N GLU A 12 103.38 36.83 -28.20
CA GLU A 12 104.04 38.09 -27.81
C GLU A 12 103.25 39.35 -28.21
N ASP A 13 102.81 40.22 -27.29
CA ASP A 13 103.53 40.72 -26.10
C ASP A 13 102.89 40.40 -24.73
N VAL A 14 103.76 39.94 -23.83
CA VAL A 14 103.62 40.07 -22.38
C VAL A 14 104.08 41.48 -22.02
N MET A 15 103.29 42.28 -21.30
CA MET A 15 103.79 43.13 -20.22
C MET A 15 102.69 43.85 -19.43
N SER A 16 102.93 43.87 -18.12
CA SER A 16 102.36 44.74 -17.09
C SER A 16 100.96 44.39 -16.60
N VAL A 17 100.95 43.46 -15.64
CA VAL A 17 99.99 43.45 -14.55
C VAL A 17 100.08 44.82 -13.86
N SER A 18 99.10 45.70 -14.08
CA SER A 18 98.95 46.89 -13.25
C SER A 18 98.09 46.54 -12.04
N PRO A 19 98.67 46.61 -10.83
CA PRO A 19 97.92 46.39 -9.61
C PRO A 19 97.16 47.68 -9.28
N TRP A 20 95.87 47.52 -9.00
CA TRP A 20 95.00 48.44 -8.26
C TRP A 20 94.16 49.46 -9.04
N SER A 21 92.86 49.32 -8.72
CA SER A 21 91.83 50.34 -8.59
C SER A 21 91.43 51.15 -9.82
N PHE A 22 90.40 50.64 -10.50
CA PHE A 22 89.21 51.45 -10.75
C PHE A 22 87.95 50.64 -10.42
N ILE A 23 87.74 50.34 -9.13
CA ILE A 23 86.37 50.47 -8.60
C ILE A 23 86.09 51.97 -8.73
N LYS A 24 85.55 52.41 -9.88
CA LYS A 24 84.95 53.73 -9.94
C LYS A 24 83.88 53.71 -8.87
N ASN A 25 84.10 54.49 -7.81
CA ASN A 25 83.20 54.65 -6.70
C ASN A 25 81.97 55.43 -7.21
N GLN A 26 81.16 54.80 -8.06
CA GLN A 26 79.84 55.29 -8.44
C GLN A 26 78.84 54.89 -7.35
N LYS A 27 79.18 55.20 -6.08
CA LYS A 27 78.34 54.89 -4.91
C LYS A 27 76.91 55.39 -5.10
N GLY A 28 76.72 56.48 -5.85
CA GLY A 28 75.41 56.98 -6.27
C GLY A 28 74.70 56.11 -7.31
N GLN A 29 75.36 55.65 -8.37
CA GLN A 29 74.72 54.85 -9.43
C GLN A 29 74.37 53.44 -8.93
N THR A 30 75.23 52.82 -8.12
CA THR A 30 74.94 51.52 -7.50
C THR A 30 73.75 51.61 -6.53
N ALA A 31 73.64 52.69 -5.75
CA ALA A 31 72.50 52.91 -4.85
C ALA A 31 71.18 53.05 -5.62
N ILE A 32 71.18 53.76 -6.76
CA ILE A 32 69.98 53.92 -7.61
C ILE A 32 69.56 52.58 -8.24
N ILE A 33 70.51 51.78 -8.75
CA ILE A 33 70.21 50.47 -9.35
C ILE A 33 69.65 49.51 -8.29
N ILE A 34 70.24 49.47 -7.09
CA ILE A 34 69.73 48.63 -5.98
C ILE A 34 68.34 49.11 -5.56
N ALA A 35 68.12 50.42 -5.43
CA ALA A 35 66.80 50.96 -5.10
C ALA A 35 65.76 50.61 -6.16
N LEU A 36 66.12 50.67 -7.45
CA LEU A 36 65.25 50.31 -8.56
C LEU A 36 64.97 48.79 -8.61
N PHE A 37 65.95 47.96 -8.28
CA PHE A 37 65.77 46.52 -8.17
C PHE A 37 64.85 46.15 -7.00
N VAL A 38 65.03 46.77 -5.83
CA VAL A 38 64.15 46.59 -4.67
C VAL A 38 62.73 47.06 -5.01
N LEU A 39 62.58 48.21 -5.68
CA LEU A 39 61.28 48.69 -6.15
C LEU A 39 60.62 47.69 -7.10
N ALA A 40 61.36 47.15 -8.08
CA ALA A 40 60.85 46.15 -9.01
C ALA A 40 60.39 44.88 -8.28
N VAL A 41 61.19 44.35 -7.35
CA VAL A 41 60.82 43.16 -6.56
C VAL A 41 59.58 43.42 -5.72
N THR A 42 59.50 44.56 -5.02
CA THR A 42 58.30 44.91 -4.22
C THR A 42 57.06 45.08 -5.10
N PHE A 43 57.20 45.64 -6.31
CA PHE A 43 56.11 45.75 -7.28
C PHE A 43 55.62 44.38 -7.75
N PHE A 44 56.52 43.44 -8.08
CA PHE A 44 56.13 42.08 -8.47
C PHE A 44 55.43 41.32 -7.34
N ILE A 45 55.89 41.50 -6.09
CA ILE A 45 55.23 40.92 -4.91
C ILE A 45 53.81 41.51 -4.75
N ALA A 46 53.65 42.83 -4.91
CA ALA A 46 52.34 43.49 -4.82
C ALA A 46 51.38 42.98 -5.91
N LEU A 47 51.85 42.79 -7.14
CA LEU A 47 51.05 42.21 -8.23
C LEU A 47 50.62 40.77 -7.93
N ALA A 48 51.53 39.94 -7.39
CA ALA A 48 51.24 38.56 -7.03
C ALA A 48 50.15 38.49 -5.94
N ILE A 49 50.25 39.32 -4.89
CA ILE A 49 49.23 39.42 -3.84
C ILE A 49 47.90 39.94 -4.42
N GLY A 50 47.95 40.97 -5.27
CA GLY A 50 46.77 41.51 -5.94
C GLY A 50 46.00 40.44 -6.73
N HIS A 51 46.71 39.60 -7.47
CA HIS A 51 46.10 38.48 -8.20
C HIS A 51 45.43 37.45 -7.27
N LEU A 52 46.10 37.07 -6.17
CA LEU A 52 45.52 36.15 -5.18
C LEU A 52 44.26 36.70 -4.52
N ILE A 53 44.24 37.99 -4.19
CA ILE A 53 43.07 38.65 -3.59
C ILE A 53 41.89 38.64 -4.56
N LEU A 54 42.09 38.98 -5.82
CA LEU A 54 41.03 38.98 -6.83
C LEU A 54 40.44 37.56 -7.02
N ASN A 55 41.29 36.54 -7.07
CA ASN A 55 40.83 35.15 -7.16
C ASN A 55 40.02 34.75 -5.92
N GLN A 56 40.48 35.09 -4.71
CA GLN A 56 39.74 34.83 -3.48
C GLN A 56 38.41 35.59 -3.41
N GLN A 57 38.32 36.81 -3.96
CA GLN A 57 37.07 37.56 -4.03
C GLN A 57 36.05 36.88 -4.95
N GLN A 58 36.47 36.37 -6.10
CA GLN A 58 35.58 35.62 -7.00
C GLN A 58 35.05 34.33 -6.34
N ILE A 59 35.92 33.59 -5.65
CA ILE A 59 35.52 32.37 -4.90
C ILE A 59 34.50 32.71 -3.81
N ARG A 60 34.77 33.75 -3.01
CA ARG A 60 33.84 34.19 -1.95
C ARG A 60 32.49 34.63 -2.52
N ARG A 61 32.47 35.40 -3.61
CA ARG A 61 31.23 35.79 -4.29
C ARG A 61 30.46 34.58 -4.79
N ASN A 62 31.15 33.59 -5.37
CA ASN A 62 30.52 32.36 -5.84
C ASN A 62 29.94 31.53 -4.68
N LEU A 63 30.62 31.48 -3.54
CA LEU A 63 30.14 30.80 -2.34
C LEU A 63 28.86 31.45 -1.80
N VAL A 64 28.85 32.78 -1.66
CA VAL A 64 27.67 33.53 -1.19
C VAL A 64 26.48 33.35 -2.14
N LYS A 65 26.68 33.53 -3.46
CA LYS A 65 25.60 33.33 -4.45
C LYS A 65 25.11 31.89 -4.52
N SER A 66 25.99 30.91 -4.33
CA SER A 66 25.61 29.50 -4.20
C SER A 66 24.75 29.25 -2.96
N ALA A 67 25.10 29.86 -1.81
CA ALA A 67 24.33 29.73 -0.59
C ALA A 67 22.94 30.38 -0.73
N GLN A 68 22.86 31.57 -1.34
CA GLN A 68 21.59 32.24 -1.65
C GLN A 68 20.68 31.37 -2.53
N ALA A 69 21.21 30.80 -3.60
CA ALA A 69 20.45 29.88 -4.46
C ALA A 69 19.98 28.64 -3.70
N TYR A 70 20.78 28.12 -2.75
CA TYR A 70 20.40 26.98 -1.92
C TYR A 70 19.25 27.34 -0.97
N TYR A 71 19.33 28.46 -0.25
CA TYR A 71 18.25 28.91 0.63
C TYR A 71 16.95 29.24 -0.11
N ALA A 72 17.04 29.76 -1.34
CA ALA A 72 15.87 29.97 -2.18
C ALA A 72 15.21 28.63 -2.54
N ALA A 73 16.00 27.63 -2.96
CA ALA A 73 15.49 26.30 -3.25
C ALA A 73 14.84 25.64 -2.02
N GLU A 74 15.47 25.77 -0.85
CA GLU A 74 14.95 25.21 0.40
C GLU A 74 13.62 25.84 0.78
N SER A 75 13.53 27.18 0.71
CA SER A 75 12.30 27.91 0.99
C SER A 75 11.15 27.48 0.07
N GLY A 76 11.45 27.23 -1.21
CA GLY A 76 10.46 26.75 -2.17
C GLY A 76 9.98 25.33 -1.89
N VAL A 77 10.88 24.43 -1.47
CA VAL A 77 10.49 23.09 -1.00
C VAL A 77 9.63 23.19 0.25
N GLU A 78 10.07 23.90 1.29
CA GLU A 78 9.38 24.00 2.57
C GLU A 78 7.97 24.61 2.46
N ASP A 79 7.79 25.71 1.70
CA ASP A 79 6.46 26.29 1.46
C ASP A 79 5.53 25.28 0.77
N SER A 80 6.04 24.56 -0.24
CA SER A 80 5.28 23.54 -0.98
C SER A 80 4.90 22.37 -0.07
N LEU A 81 5.86 21.83 0.69
CA LEU A 81 5.64 20.75 1.65
C LEU A 81 4.59 21.14 2.68
N TYR A 82 4.70 22.33 3.24
CA TYR A 82 3.76 22.83 4.23
C TYR A 82 2.33 22.94 3.65
N ARG A 83 2.17 23.47 2.44
CA ARG A 83 0.86 23.55 1.78
C ARG A 83 0.27 22.18 1.52
N ILE A 84 1.07 21.24 1.03
CA ILE A 84 0.64 19.87 0.76
C ILE A 84 0.20 19.19 2.06
N ILE A 85 1.02 19.26 3.12
CA ILE A 85 0.74 18.60 4.41
C ILE A 85 -0.47 19.21 5.11
N LYS A 86 -0.68 20.53 5.00
CA LYS A 86 -1.81 21.23 5.63
C LYS A 86 -3.05 21.35 4.76
N GLY A 87 -3.08 20.71 3.59
CA GLY A 87 -4.23 20.75 2.67
C GLY A 87 -4.56 22.16 2.15
N LYS A 88 -3.56 23.05 2.05
CA LYS A 88 -3.74 24.40 1.50
C LYS A 88 -3.71 24.35 -0.03
N LYS A 89 -4.35 25.31 -0.68
CA LYS A 89 -4.26 25.48 -2.15
C LYS A 89 -2.81 25.75 -2.55
N TYR A 90 -2.33 25.02 -3.55
CA TYR A 90 -1.01 25.18 -4.17
C TYR A 90 -1.13 25.00 -5.69
N GLU A 91 -0.12 25.46 -6.42
CA GLU A 91 0.00 25.28 -7.87
C GLU A 91 1.09 24.26 -8.16
N ALA A 92 0.89 23.41 -9.18
CA ALA A 92 1.88 22.39 -9.53
C ALA A 92 3.19 22.99 -10.09
N ASN A 93 3.10 24.18 -10.67
CA ASN A 93 4.26 24.95 -11.12
C ASN A 93 4.08 26.39 -10.68
N ASN A 94 5.01 26.90 -9.89
CA ASN A 94 5.02 28.31 -9.50
C ASN A 94 6.46 28.79 -9.27
N THR A 95 6.62 30.10 -9.17
CA THR A 95 7.91 30.72 -8.86
C THR A 95 7.74 31.63 -7.65
N LEU A 96 8.54 31.41 -6.61
CA LEU A 96 8.67 32.34 -5.50
C LEU A 96 9.84 33.28 -5.77
N THR A 97 9.62 34.58 -5.66
CA THR A 97 10.67 35.60 -5.84
C THR A 97 11.02 36.23 -4.51
N PHE A 98 12.32 36.39 -4.28
CA PHE A 98 12.91 37.05 -3.13
C PHE A 98 13.79 38.21 -3.63
N ASP A 99 14.21 39.11 -2.75
CA ASP A 99 15.03 40.27 -3.14
C ASP A 99 16.34 39.88 -3.84
N GLU A 100 16.93 38.73 -3.48
CA GLU A 100 18.23 38.29 -3.97
C GLU A 100 18.21 36.98 -4.80
N GLY A 101 17.02 36.49 -5.18
CA GLY A 101 16.89 35.27 -5.97
C GLY A 101 15.45 34.81 -6.20
N SER A 102 15.27 33.68 -6.87
CA SER A 102 13.97 33.06 -7.07
C SER A 102 14.03 31.55 -6.84
N ALA A 103 12.88 30.93 -6.61
CA ALA A 103 12.71 29.49 -6.51
C ALA A 103 11.63 29.04 -7.47
N GLU A 104 12.03 28.37 -8.54
CA GLU A 104 11.13 27.71 -9.49
C GLU A 104 10.73 26.34 -8.91
N ILE A 105 9.44 26.14 -8.65
CA ILE A 105 8.90 24.94 -8.01
C ILE A 105 8.13 24.13 -9.06
N ASN A 106 8.34 22.82 -9.02
CA ASN A 106 7.59 21.83 -9.78
C ASN A 106 7.15 20.70 -8.85
N ILE A 107 5.86 20.43 -8.82
CA ILE A 107 5.24 19.38 -8.01
C ILE A 107 4.64 18.35 -8.96
N ALA A 108 5.09 17.10 -8.86
CA ALA A 108 4.61 15.98 -9.63
C ALA A 108 3.97 14.91 -8.72
N ASP A 109 2.92 14.27 -9.22
CA ASP A 109 2.29 13.10 -8.61
C ASP A 109 2.80 11.84 -9.32
N GLU A 110 3.52 10.97 -8.61
CA GLU A 110 4.08 9.72 -9.14
C GLU A 110 3.78 8.55 -8.21
N SER A 111 3.04 7.54 -8.69
CA SER A 111 2.79 6.27 -7.97
C SER A 111 2.38 6.43 -6.49
N GLY A 112 1.46 7.37 -6.21
CA GLY A 112 0.97 7.63 -4.85
C GLY A 112 1.92 8.45 -3.97
N GLN A 113 2.91 9.11 -4.57
CA GLN A 113 3.85 10.00 -3.92
C GLN A 113 3.77 11.39 -4.56
N LYS A 114 4.05 12.42 -3.75
CA LYS A 114 4.24 13.79 -4.24
C LYS A 114 5.72 14.09 -4.28
N ILE A 115 6.24 14.42 -5.46
CA ILE A 115 7.63 14.83 -5.66
C ILE A 115 7.65 16.34 -5.84
N VAL A 116 8.29 17.03 -4.89
CA VAL A 116 8.50 18.47 -4.94
C VAL A 116 9.93 18.73 -5.35
N VAL A 117 10.11 19.46 -6.44
CA VAL A 117 11.41 19.89 -6.93
C VAL A 117 11.44 21.42 -6.91
N SER A 118 12.36 22.00 -6.14
CA SER A 118 12.61 23.43 -6.17
C SER A 118 13.99 23.72 -6.75
N LYS A 119 14.04 24.64 -7.70
CA LYS A 119 15.24 25.17 -8.33
C LYS A 119 15.41 26.62 -7.90
N GLY A 120 16.31 26.82 -6.95
CA GLY A 120 16.71 28.15 -6.48
C GLY A 120 17.74 28.77 -7.41
N ILE A 121 17.53 30.03 -7.78
CA ILE A 121 18.33 30.81 -8.72
C ILE A 121 18.77 32.10 -8.04
N ALA A 122 20.08 32.32 -7.94
CA ALA A 122 20.67 33.59 -7.54
C ALA A 122 21.68 34.01 -8.60
N THR A 123 21.33 35.05 -9.37
CA THR A 123 22.04 35.51 -10.58
C THR A 123 22.26 34.38 -11.60
N GLN A 124 23.46 33.80 -11.67
CA GLN A 124 23.83 32.67 -12.55
C GLN A 124 24.06 31.37 -11.78
N ARG A 125 23.80 31.35 -10.47
CA ARG A 125 23.98 30.16 -9.63
C ARG A 125 22.63 29.48 -9.43
N VAL A 126 22.63 28.17 -9.64
CA VAL A 126 21.43 27.33 -9.53
C VAL A 126 21.68 26.22 -8.52
N ARG A 127 20.73 26.02 -7.62
CA ARG A 127 20.67 24.89 -6.69
C ARG A 127 19.32 24.21 -6.81
N LYS A 128 19.30 22.88 -6.79
CA LYS A 128 18.10 22.08 -6.96
C LYS A 128 17.94 21.18 -5.75
N ILE A 129 16.77 21.24 -5.12
CA ILE A 129 16.40 20.42 -3.97
C ILE A 129 15.17 19.62 -4.35
N ARG A 130 15.12 18.36 -3.91
CA ARG A 130 14.02 17.43 -4.17
C ARG A 130 13.56 16.83 -2.85
N ALA A 131 12.27 16.94 -2.59
CA ALA A 131 11.59 16.24 -1.51
C ALA A 131 10.55 15.26 -2.09
N VAL A 132 10.36 14.14 -1.42
CA VAL A 132 9.38 13.11 -1.79
C VAL A 132 8.50 12.86 -0.58
N LEU A 133 7.21 13.18 -0.69
CA LEU A 133 6.22 12.81 0.31
C LEU A 133 5.54 11.52 -0.12
N LYS A 134 5.61 10.53 0.75
CA LYS A 134 4.82 9.31 0.67
C LYS A 134 3.85 9.30 1.84
N ILE A 135 2.58 9.05 1.56
CA ILE A 135 1.59 8.80 2.61
C ILE A 135 1.85 7.38 3.12
N SER A 136 2.47 7.25 4.29
CA SER A 136 2.67 5.98 4.98
C SER A 136 1.58 5.82 6.04
N GLY A 137 0.45 5.23 5.66
CA GLY A 137 -0.66 4.98 6.56
C GLY A 137 -1.88 5.79 6.19
N THR A 138 -2.85 5.12 5.61
CA THR A 138 -4.24 5.52 5.65
C THR A 138 -4.79 5.12 7.01
N ASP A 139 -4.72 5.99 8.01
CA ASP A 139 -5.80 6.01 9.00
C ASP A 139 -7.03 6.57 8.27
N ILE A 140 -7.61 5.77 7.37
CA ILE A 140 -8.95 6.03 6.89
C ILE A 140 -9.85 5.72 8.09
N ALA A 141 -10.07 6.75 8.90
CA ALA A 141 -11.11 6.71 9.90
C ALA A 141 -12.44 6.86 9.16
N PHE A 142 -13.17 5.76 9.07
CA PHE A 142 -14.54 5.80 8.61
C PHE A 142 -15.43 6.24 9.77
N HIS A 143 -15.87 7.49 9.73
CA HIS A 143 -16.80 8.01 10.72
C HIS A 143 -18.24 7.72 10.26
N TYR A 144 -18.83 6.71 10.88
CA TYR A 144 -20.23 6.37 10.71
C TYR A 144 -21.00 6.67 11.99
N GLY A 145 -22.20 7.24 11.87
CA GLY A 145 -23.19 7.27 12.95
C GLY A 145 -23.65 5.86 13.33
N ALA A 146 -23.67 4.92 12.37
CA ALA A 146 -23.77 3.49 12.67
C ALA A 146 -23.00 2.64 11.64
N GLN A 147 -22.21 1.68 12.13
CA GLN A 147 -21.64 0.62 11.33
C GLN A 147 -22.27 -0.70 11.74
N VAL A 148 -22.98 -1.32 10.80
CA VAL A 148 -23.73 -2.55 11.04
C VAL A 148 -23.24 -3.65 10.12
N GLY A 149 -23.13 -4.86 10.67
CA GLY A 149 -22.70 -6.03 9.93
C GLY A 149 -23.78 -6.54 8.97
N ARG A 150 -23.65 -7.81 8.57
CA ARG A 150 -24.51 -8.46 7.57
C ARG A 150 -25.95 -8.69 8.01
N GLY A 151 -26.22 -8.63 9.32
CA GLY A 151 -27.58 -8.69 9.87
C GLY A 151 -28.44 -7.48 9.52
N GLY A 152 -27.85 -6.45 8.91
CA GLY A 152 -28.57 -5.27 8.49
C GLY A 152 -28.94 -4.36 9.65
N LEU A 153 -29.60 -3.26 9.31
CA LEU A 153 -30.09 -2.27 10.28
C LEU A 153 -31.60 -2.18 10.15
N ARG A 154 -32.34 -2.46 11.23
CA ARG A 154 -33.77 -2.18 11.31
C ARG A 154 -34.04 -1.01 12.25
N ILE A 155 -34.71 0.04 11.76
CA ILE A 155 -35.14 1.21 12.55
C ILE A 155 -36.68 1.33 12.57
N GLN A 156 -37.25 1.50 13.76
CA GLN A 156 -38.68 1.56 14.01
C GLN A 156 -38.99 2.55 15.16
N ASN A 157 -40.27 2.84 15.40
CA ASN A 157 -40.75 3.68 16.51
C ASN A 157 -40.11 5.08 16.58
N ASN A 158 -40.01 5.76 15.43
CA ASN A 158 -39.44 7.10 15.31
C ASN A 158 -37.97 7.17 15.78
N ALA A 159 -37.23 6.07 15.64
CA ALA A 159 -35.80 6.04 15.94
C ALA A 159 -35.00 6.84 14.91
N ARG A 160 -33.96 7.54 15.39
CA ARG A 160 -33.13 8.41 14.57
C ARG A 160 -31.66 8.04 14.69
N ILE A 161 -30.99 7.93 13.55
CA ILE A 161 -29.52 7.87 13.47
C ILE A 161 -29.02 9.20 12.91
N ILE A 162 -28.16 9.86 13.67
CA ILE A 162 -27.50 11.09 13.26
C ILE A 162 -26.11 10.71 12.76
N GLY A 163 -25.82 10.99 11.50
CA GLY A 163 -24.59 10.62 10.82
C GLY A 163 -24.75 9.50 9.79
N ASN A 164 -23.66 9.25 9.06
CA ASN A 164 -23.58 8.23 8.01
C ASN A 164 -23.85 6.82 8.51
N VAL A 165 -24.50 5.98 7.70
CA VAL A 165 -24.69 4.57 8.02
C VAL A 165 -23.97 3.69 7.00
N TYR A 166 -23.19 2.74 7.48
CA TYR A 166 -22.67 1.64 6.68
C TYR A 166 -23.29 0.32 7.15
N SER A 167 -23.86 -0.44 6.21
CA SER A 167 -24.43 -1.75 6.49
C SER A 167 -23.93 -2.78 5.48
N ASN A 168 -23.47 -3.91 5.99
CA ASN A 168 -23.18 -5.10 5.17
C ASN A 168 -24.43 -5.99 4.94
N GLY A 169 -25.60 -5.53 5.39
CA GLY A 169 -26.90 -6.19 5.21
C GLY A 169 -27.99 -5.19 4.85
N SER A 170 -29.23 -5.66 4.71
CA SER A 170 -30.37 -4.80 4.38
C SER A 170 -30.57 -3.70 5.43
N ILE A 171 -31.04 -2.53 5.00
CA ILE A 171 -31.47 -1.48 5.90
C ILE A 171 -32.98 -1.35 5.74
N ASP A 172 -33.71 -1.59 6.82
CA ASP A 172 -35.16 -1.57 6.87
C ASP A 172 -35.64 -0.48 7.84
N GLY A 173 -36.37 0.50 7.32
CA GLY A 173 -36.90 1.61 8.09
C GLY A 173 -38.40 1.73 7.90
N ALA A 174 -39.17 1.54 8.97
CA ALA A 174 -40.60 1.84 8.92
C ALA A 174 -40.80 3.37 8.84
N GLY A 175 -41.30 3.86 7.69
CA GLY A 175 -41.74 5.25 7.50
C GLY A 175 -40.76 6.18 6.78
N THR A 176 -39.74 5.68 6.07
CA THR A 176 -38.81 6.54 5.33
C THR A 176 -39.47 7.13 4.08
N THR A 177 -40.04 8.32 4.18
CA THR A 177 -40.13 9.21 3.03
C THR A 177 -38.70 9.53 2.59
N LYS A 178 -38.34 9.25 1.34
CA LYS A 178 -37.12 9.76 0.70
C LYS A 178 -37.25 11.27 0.56
N ASP A 179 -37.04 11.99 1.64
CA ASP A 179 -36.95 13.44 1.62
C ASP A 179 -35.49 13.80 1.92
N TYR A 180 -34.79 14.36 0.93
CA TYR A 180 -33.42 14.87 1.07
C TYR A 180 -33.37 16.18 1.90
N SER A 181 -34.42 16.44 2.69
CA SER A 181 -34.50 17.56 3.62
C SER A 181 -33.81 17.14 4.92
N GLU A 182 -32.93 18.02 5.42
CA GLU A 182 -32.15 17.89 6.67
C GLU A 182 -33.00 17.65 7.95
N THR A 183 -34.33 17.62 7.82
CA THR A 183 -35.29 17.53 8.92
C THR A 183 -36.03 16.20 8.90
N CYS A 184 -35.67 15.31 9.83
CA CYS A 184 -36.44 14.10 10.13
C CYS A 184 -37.84 14.44 10.66
N PRO A 185 -38.93 13.93 10.06
CA PRO A 185 -40.27 14.08 10.62
C PRO A 185 -40.38 13.45 12.01
N SER A 186 -41.13 14.06 12.94
CA SER A 186 -41.33 13.54 14.31
C SER A 186 -42.08 12.21 14.38
N SER A 187 -42.67 11.77 13.26
CA SER A 187 -43.47 10.55 13.13
C SER A 187 -42.82 9.49 12.22
N ALA A 188 -41.52 9.62 11.92
CA ALA A 188 -40.81 8.67 11.06
C ALA A 188 -39.46 8.26 11.66
N SER A 189 -39.03 7.03 11.34
CA SER A 189 -37.64 6.62 11.59
C SER A 189 -36.76 7.11 10.45
N CYS A 190 -35.57 7.64 10.74
CA CYS A 190 -34.74 8.30 9.72
C CYS A 190 -33.23 8.16 9.99
N ILE A 191 -32.46 8.32 8.91
CA ILE A 191 -31.01 8.50 8.90
C ILE A 191 -30.74 9.88 8.32
N THR A 192 -29.94 10.70 8.99
CA THR A 192 -29.78 12.12 8.62
C THR A 192 -28.80 12.37 7.48
N ASP A 193 -27.86 11.44 7.26
CA ASP A 193 -26.78 11.58 6.29
C ASP A 193 -26.75 10.36 5.34
N ASP A 194 -25.61 10.12 4.68
CA ASP A 194 -25.47 9.10 3.64
C ASP A 194 -25.61 7.68 4.17
N VAL A 195 -26.13 6.81 3.30
CA VAL A 195 -26.32 5.39 3.58
C VAL A 195 -25.59 4.55 2.54
N TRP A 196 -24.67 3.71 3.02
CA TRP A 196 -23.96 2.72 2.23
C TRP A 196 -24.45 1.32 2.59
N VAL A 197 -25.02 0.63 1.60
CA VAL A 197 -25.34 -0.81 1.70
C VAL A 197 -24.36 -1.55 0.80
N ALA A 198 -23.44 -2.31 1.38
CA ALA A 198 -22.65 -3.26 0.60
C ALA A 198 -23.59 -4.30 0.02
N GLY A 199 -23.39 -4.70 -1.25
CA GLY A 199 -24.28 -5.59 -2.02
C GLY A 199 -24.98 -6.61 -1.12
N GLY A 200 -26.26 -6.38 -0.88
CA GLY A 200 -27.02 -7.12 0.12
C GLY A 200 -27.05 -8.62 -0.20
N VAL A 201 -27.27 -9.44 0.83
CA VAL A 201 -27.57 -10.86 0.63
C VAL A 201 -28.99 -10.94 0.03
N ALA A 202 -29.20 -11.85 -0.93
CA ALA A 202 -30.52 -12.10 -1.48
C ALA A 202 -31.53 -12.43 -0.34
N PRO A 203 -32.80 -11.95 -0.44
CA PRO A 203 -33.79 -12.17 0.61
C PRO A 203 -34.17 -13.64 0.78
N ASP A 204 -34.05 -14.42 -0.29
CA ASP A 204 -34.32 -15.85 -0.35
C ASP A 204 -33.07 -16.59 -0.84
N PRO A 205 -32.81 -17.82 -0.35
CA PRO A 205 -31.72 -18.63 -0.86
C PRO A 205 -32.00 -19.09 -2.30
N ASP A 206 -30.95 -19.14 -3.14
CA ASP A 206 -31.04 -19.65 -4.50
C ASP A 206 -31.25 -21.17 -4.48
N GLN A 207 -30.39 -21.88 -3.74
CA GLN A 207 -30.48 -23.33 -3.58
C GLN A 207 -30.66 -23.70 -2.12
N GLN A 208 -31.53 -24.68 -1.86
CA GLN A 208 -31.77 -25.16 -0.51
C GLN A 208 -32.32 -26.58 -0.46
N TRP A 209 -32.03 -27.25 0.65
CA TRP A 209 -32.72 -28.48 1.05
C TRP A 209 -32.98 -28.47 2.55
N THR A 210 -34.24 -28.56 2.96
CA THR A 210 -34.66 -28.31 4.35
C THR A 210 -35.35 -29.49 5.03
N SER A 211 -35.63 -30.57 4.29
CA SER A 211 -36.20 -31.81 4.83
C SER A 211 -35.17 -32.54 5.70
N GLN A 212 -35.49 -32.80 6.96
CA GLN A 212 -34.61 -33.54 7.87
C GLN A 212 -35.35 -34.74 8.45
N ASN A 213 -34.78 -35.93 8.30
CA ASN A 213 -35.31 -37.18 8.86
C ASN A 213 -34.23 -38.12 9.42
N SER A 214 -32.96 -37.72 9.31
CA SER A 214 -31.81 -38.50 9.78
C SER A 214 -30.66 -37.59 10.23
N ASP A 215 -29.69 -38.20 10.90
CA ASP A 215 -28.49 -37.55 11.42
C ASP A 215 -27.27 -38.02 10.62
N PHE A 216 -26.39 -37.11 10.22
CA PHE A 216 -25.08 -37.45 9.65
C PHE A 216 -23.95 -36.91 10.52
N PRO A 217 -23.25 -37.76 11.29
CA PRO A 217 -22.17 -37.32 12.15
C PRO A 217 -20.87 -37.10 11.37
N PHE A 218 -20.13 -36.04 11.69
CA PHE A 218 -18.81 -35.74 11.13
C PHE A 218 -17.89 -35.09 12.17
N GLY A 219 -16.58 -35.10 11.90
CA GLY A 219 -15.52 -34.87 12.90
C GLY A 219 -15.27 -36.08 13.79
N ILE A 220 -15.73 -37.28 13.43
CA ILE A 220 -15.69 -38.49 14.27
C ILE A 220 -15.20 -39.72 13.49
N LYS A 221 -14.63 -40.68 14.21
CA LYS A 221 -14.37 -42.04 13.71
C LYS A 221 -15.43 -43.02 14.23
N VAL A 222 -16.10 -43.73 13.33
CA VAL A 222 -17.03 -44.81 13.65
C VAL A 222 -16.50 -46.13 13.09
N GLY A 223 -16.12 -47.06 13.96
CA GLY A 223 -15.47 -48.30 13.56
C GLY A 223 -14.15 -48.03 12.81
N PRO A 224 -13.94 -48.56 11.60
CA PRO A 224 -12.73 -48.32 10.82
C PRO A 224 -12.75 -46.99 10.03
N THR A 225 -13.89 -46.29 9.96
CA THR A 225 -14.12 -45.18 9.02
C THR A 225 -14.04 -43.82 9.72
N ASP A 226 -13.27 -42.90 9.15
CA ASP A 226 -13.20 -41.50 9.57
C ASP A 226 -14.18 -40.65 8.74
N TYR A 227 -15.08 -39.93 9.40
CA TYR A 227 -16.05 -39.01 8.80
C TYR A 227 -15.61 -37.58 9.09
N LEU A 228 -14.72 -37.01 8.28
CA LEU A 228 -14.08 -35.73 8.61
C LEU A 228 -14.63 -34.62 7.72
N ASP A 229 -14.23 -34.62 6.46
CA ASP A 229 -14.65 -33.60 5.52
C ASP A 229 -15.97 -34.00 4.89
N THR A 230 -16.99 -33.18 5.09
CA THR A 230 -18.35 -33.48 4.67
C THR A 230 -18.86 -32.36 3.77
N ALA A 231 -19.46 -32.72 2.63
CA ALA A 231 -19.87 -31.78 1.61
C ALA A 231 -21.25 -32.09 1.04
N GLN A 232 -21.94 -31.05 0.58
CA GLN A 232 -23.16 -31.13 -0.21
C GLN A 232 -22.94 -30.41 -1.53
N SER A 233 -23.37 -31.02 -2.64
CA SER A 233 -23.35 -30.33 -3.94
C SER A 233 -24.63 -29.53 -4.16
N PHE A 234 -24.51 -28.51 -5.00
CA PHE A 234 -25.60 -27.66 -5.46
C PHE A 234 -25.26 -27.08 -6.84
N ILE A 235 -26.28 -26.63 -7.57
CA ILE A 235 -26.13 -25.98 -8.88
C ILE A 235 -26.84 -24.62 -8.79
N PRO A 236 -26.10 -23.49 -8.79
CA PRO A 236 -26.69 -22.16 -8.79
C PRO A 236 -27.60 -21.96 -10.00
N SER A 237 -28.74 -21.30 -9.80
CA SER A 237 -29.66 -20.96 -10.89
C SER A 237 -29.30 -19.64 -11.58
N THR A 238 -28.55 -18.78 -10.89
CA THR A 238 -28.05 -17.49 -11.40
C THR A 238 -26.52 -17.35 -11.23
N SER A 239 -25.90 -16.50 -12.05
CA SER A 239 -24.46 -16.21 -11.95
C SER A 239 -24.24 -14.99 -11.06
N GLU A 240 -24.00 -15.24 -9.77
CA GLU A 240 -23.86 -14.20 -8.75
C GLU A 240 -22.72 -14.52 -7.76
N VAL A 241 -22.49 -13.59 -6.83
CA VAL A 241 -21.52 -13.79 -5.74
C VAL A 241 -22.21 -14.57 -4.62
N LEU A 242 -21.61 -15.67 -4.17
CA LEU A 242 -22.08 -16.42 -3.01
C LEU A 242 -21.55 -15.80 -1.73
N ASN A 243 -22.47 -15.28 -0.93
CA ASN A 243 -22.17 -14.40 0.17
C ASN A 243 -22.21 -15.12 1.53
N ILE A 244 -23.21 -15.98 1.73
CA ILE A 244 -23.48 -16.73 2.96
C ILE A 244 -23.91 -18.13 2.55
N VAL A 245 -23.54 -19.12 3.37
CA VAL A 245 -24.14 -20.45 3.32
C VAL A 245 -24.69 -20.78 4.70
N SER A 246 -25.85 -21.44 4.75
CA SER A 246 -26.48 -21.84 6.01
C SER A 246 -26.51 -23.36 6.13
N PHE A 247 -26.24 -23.85 7.34
CA PHE A 247 -26.22 -25.28 7.66
C PHE A 247 -27.24 -25.58 8.75
N TYR A 248 -28.01 -26.66 8.61
CA TYR A 248 -28.85 -27.16 9.69
C TYR A 248 -28.05 -28.17 10.52
N ILE A 249 -27.51 -27.71 11.65
CA ILE A 249 -26.45 -28.41 12.36
C ILE A 249 -26.64 -28.34 13.88
N LYS A 250 -26.18 -29.39 14.58
CA LYS A 250 -26.02 -29.44 16.04
C LYS A 250 -24.62 -29.98 16.39
N LYS A 251 -24.23 -29.87 17.65
CA LYS A 251 -22.92 -30.37 18.13
C LYS A 251 -23.04 -31.32 19.32
N VAL A 252 -22.05 -32.17 19.47
CA VAL A 252 -21.81 -33.01 20.65
C VAL A 252 -20.52 -32.56 21.31
N GLY A 253 -20.54 -32.33 22.62
CA GLY A 253 -19.39 -31.79 23.35
C GLY A 253 -19.08 -30.33 23.00
N SER A 254 -17.80 -30.00 22.91
CA SER A 254 -17.28 -28.65 22.63
C SER A 254 -16.26 -28.67 21.48
N PRO A 255 -16.69 -28.98 20.24
CA PRO A 255 -15.78 -28.99 19.10
C PRO A 255 -15.20 -27.59 18.84
N PRO A 256 -13.98 -27.48 18.28
CA PRO A 256 -13.40 -26.20 17.88
C PRO A 256 -14.12 -25.63 16.65
N ASP A 257 -13.90 -24.36 16.34
CA ASP A 257 -14.38 -23.75 15.08
C ASP A 257 -13.91 -24.55 13.85
N GLN A 258 -14.75 -24.64 12.82
CA GLN A 258 -14.45 -25.40 11.59
C GLN A 258 -14.36 -24.48 10.37
N THR A 259 -13.62 -24.92 9.37
CA THR A 259 -13.51 -24.20 8.11
C THR A 259 -14.58 -24.66 7.15
N VAL A 260 -15.34 -23.71 6.62
CA VAL A 260 -16.27 -23.94 5.52
C VAL A 260 -15.58 -23.57 4.21
N LYS A 261 -15.75 -24.36 3.16
CA LYS A 261 -15.18 -24.10 1.83
C LYS A 261 -16.23 -24.26 0.75
N ILE A 262 -16.10 -23.42 -0.28
CA ILE A 262 -16.76 -23.63 -1.57
C ILE A 262 -15.73 -24.25 -2.51
N LEU A 263 -16.01 -25.44 -3.04
CA LEU A 263 -15.11 -26.19 -3.90
C LEU A 263 -15.71 -26.35 -5.29
N THR A 264 -14.86 -26.38 -6.33
CA THR A 264 -15.32 -26.77 -7.68
C THR A 264 -15.58 -28.27 -7.75
N ASN A 265 -16.41 -28.68 -8.68
CA ASN A 265 -16.68 -30.08 -8.96
C ASN A 265 -15.57 -30.75 -9.79
N ASP A 266 -15.25 -32.00 -9.47
CA ASP A 266 -14.40 -32.91 -10.23
C ASP A 266 -15.14 -34.23 -10.43
N SER A 267 -15.68 -34.44 -11.63
CA SER A 267 -16.42 -35.66 -12.02
C SER A 267 -17.47 -36.14 -11.01
N GLY A 268 -18.22 -35.21 -10.41
CA GLY A 268 -19.31 -35.52 -9.47
C GLY A 268 -18.85 -35.67 -8.02
N SER A 269 -17.63 -35.24 -7.68
CA SER A 269 -17.13 -35.12 -6.31
C SER A 269 -16.47 -33.74 -6.09
N PRO A 270 -16.27 -33.29 -4.85
CA PRO A 270 -15.49 -32.08 -4.59
C PRO A 270 -14.04 -32.21 -5.05
N SER A 271 -13.55 -31.21 -5.79
CA SER A 271 -12.15 -31.05 -6.15
C SER A 271 -11.30 -30.46 -5.02
N THR A 272 -9.99 -30.33 -5.23
CA THR A 272 -9.08 -29.62 -4.30
C THR A 272 -9.03 -28.10 -4.50
N VAL A 273 -9.82 -27.54 -5.42
CA VAL A 273 -9.81 -26.10 -5.73
C VAL A 273 -10.88 -25.40 -4.90
N SER A 274 -10.45 -24.55 -3.96
CA SER A 274 -11.33 -23.73 -3.13
C SER A 274 -11.50 -22.33 -3.72
N LEU A 275 -12.76 -21.94 -3.91
CA LEU A 275 -13.14 -20.63 -4.47
C LEU A 275 -13.34 -19.56 -3.39
N GLY A 276 -13.73 -19.99 -2.20
CA GLY A 276 -13.98 -19.14 -1.05
C GLY A 276 -14.07 -19.96 0.23
N SER A 277 -13.96 -19.29 1.37
CA SER A 277 -13.98 -19.94 2.68
C SER A 277 -14.70 -19.12 3.73
N GLY A 278 -15.21 -19.78 4.75
CA GLY A 278 -15.79 -19.15 5.94
C GLY A 278 -15.43 -19.93 7.19
N THR A 279 -15.89 -19.45 8.35
CA THR A 279 -15.68 -20.16 9.62
C THR A 279 -17.03 -20.48 10.27
N LEU A 280 -17.29 -21.77 10.47
CA LEU A 280 -18.36 -22.23 11.33
C LEU A 280 -17.92 -22.08 12.79
N LYS A 281 -18.52 -21.13 13.49
CA LYS A 281 -18.20 -20.84 14.89
C LYS A 281 -18.91 -21.80 15.85
N SER A 282 -18.16 -22.55 16.65
CA SER A 282 -18.72 -23.48 17.64
C SER A 282 -19.58 -22.79 18.68
N SER A 283 -19.28 -21.56 19.04
CA SER A 283 -20.09 -20.74 19.94
C SER A 283 -21.50 -20.43 19.43
N LYS A 284 -21.74 -20.51 18.11
CA LYS A 284 -23.05 -20.28 17.50
C LYS A 284 -23.92 -21.53 17.44
N VAL A 285 -23.33 -22.72 17.57
CA VAL A 285 -24.03 -24.00 17.43
C VAL A 285 -24.35 -24.58 18.80
N THR A 286 -25.57 -25.09 18.95
CA THR A 286 -26.06 -25.70 20.20
C THR A 286 -26.13 -27.23 20.09
N THR A 287 -26.58 -27.90 21.16
CA THR A 287 -26.86 -29.34 21.15
C THR A 287 -28.16 -29.68 20.41
N GLU A 288 -29.00 -28.69 20.16
CA GLU A 288 -30.21 -28.81 19.33
C GLU A 288 -29.95 -28.29 17.92
N TYR A 289 -30.70 -28.79 16.95
CA TYR A 289 -30.58 -28.35 15.57
C TYR A 289 -31.01 -26.89 15.40
N SER A 290 -30.21 -26.15 14.65
CA SER A 290 -30.52 -24.78 14.26
C SER A 290 -29.86 -24.47 12.92
N TRP A 291 -30.43 -23.49 12.21
CA TRP A 291 -29.81 -22.93 11.01
C TRP A 291 -28.67 -22.00 11.43
N ILE A 292 -27.47 -22.28 10.95
CA ILE A 292 -26.26 -21.53 11.27
C ILE A 292 -25.69 -20.93 10.00
N ASP A 293 -25.66 -19.61 9.95
CA ASP A 293 -25.11 -18.85 8.83
C ASP A 293 -23.59 -18.72 8.95
N VAL A 294 -22.91 -19.02 7.84
CA VAL A 294 -21.48 -18.84 7.67
C VAL A 294 -21.24 -17.88 6.52
N SER A 295 -20.63 -16.74 6.84
CA SER A 295 -20.19 -15.77 5.83
C SER A 295 -18.89 -16.24 5.17
N LEU A 296 -18.79 -16.01 3.86
CA LEU A 296 -17.59 -16.32 3.08
C LEU A 296 -16.71 -15.08 2.90
N ASP A 297 -15.40 -15.27 2.99
CA ASP A 297 -14.35 -14.29 2.73
C ASP A 297 -13.10 -15.01 2.17
N PRO A 298 -12.72 -14.77 0.89
CA PRO A 298 -13.47 -13.98 -0.08
C PRO A 298 -14.79 -14.66 -0.47
N SER A 299 -15.81 -13.87 -0.80
CA SER A 299 -17.05 -14.37 -1.40
C SER A 299 -16.79 -14.78 -2.86
N PRO A 300 -17.02 -16.04 -3.26
CA PRO A 300 -16.75 -16.48 -4.62
C PRO A 300 -17.85 -16.05 -5.60
N SER A 301 -17.46 -15.69 -6.83
CA SER A 301 -18.39 -15.58 -7.96
C SER A 301 -18.69 -16.96 -8.53
N LEU A 302 -19.96 -17.35 -8.54
CA LEU A 302 -20.43 -18.61 -9.08
C LEU A 302 -21.11 -18.39 -10.43
N THR A 303 -21.03 -19.39 -11.30
CA THR A 303 -21.68 -19.37 -12.61
C THR A 303 -22.87 -20.32 -12.60
N ALA A 304 -24.02 -19.85 -13.08
CA ALA A 304 -25.23 -20.65 -13.19
C ALA A 304 -24.99 -21.96 -13.95
N GLY A 305 -25.62 -23.04 -13.51
CA GLY A 305 -25.57 -24.35 -14.18
C GLY A 305 -24.31 -25.18 -13.94
N PHE A 306 -23.29 -24.65 -13.24
CA PHE A 306 -22.13 -25.43 -12.80
C PHE A 306 -22.35 -26.03 -11.41
N THR A 307 -21.89 -27.25 -11.20
CA THR A 307 -21.92 -27.89 -9.87
C THR A 307 -20.81 -27.34 -8.99
N TYR A 308 -21.17 -26.95 -7.77
CA TYR A 308 -20.26 -26.55 -6.70
C TYR A 308 -20.54 -27.36 -5.45
N TRP A 309 -19.60 -27.35 -4.51
CA TRP A 309 -19.70 -28.09 -3.25
C TRP A 309 -19.51 -27.15 -2.07
N ILE A 310 -20.46 -27.14 -1.13
CA ILE A 310 -20.26 -26.58 0.20
C ILE A 310 -19.69 -27.67 1.10
N MET A 311 -18.54 -27.43 1.72
CA MET A 311 -17.85 -28.42 2.54
C MET A 311 -17.51 -27.84 3.91
N ILE A 312 -17.63 -28.67 4.95
CA ILE A 312 -17.07 -28.40 6.28
C ILE A 312 -15.86 -29.31 6.47
N ASP A 313 -14.69 -28.70 6.66
CA ASP A 313 -13.43 -29.35 7.00
C ASP A 313 -13.38 -29.53 8.52
N ALA A 314 -13.36 -30.78 8.99
CA ALA A 314 -13.41 -31.09 10.42
C ALA A 314 -12.28 -31.99 10.88
N ALA A 315 -11.64 -31.61 11.98
CA ALA A 315 -10.67 -32.46 12.65
C ALA A 315 -11.37 -33.59 13.43
N LYS A 316 -10.72 -34.76 13.49
CA LYS A 316 -11.21 -35.93 14.23
C LYS A 316 -11.14 -35.71 15.75
N ASP A 317 -12.30 -35.70 16.41
CA ASP A 317 -12.43 -35.80 17.85
C ASP A 317 -13.71 -36.59 18.20
N ASN A 318 -13.53 -37.80 18.73
CA ASN A 318 -14.67 -38.69 19.03
C ASN A 318 -15.55 -38.22 20.19
N ASN A 319 -15.11 -37.24 20.99
CA ASN A 319 -15.89 -36.66 22.08
C ASN A 319 -16.51 -35.31 21.69
N ASN A 320 -15.92 -34.62 20.72
CA ASN A 320 -16.30 -33.27 20.32
C ASN A 320 -16.49 -33.21 18.79
N TYR A 321 -17.70 -33.50 18.35
CA TYR A 321 -18.01 -33.66 16.93
C TYR A 321 -19.34 -32.99 16.57
N TRP A 322 -19.66 -33.04 15.29
CA TRP A 322 -20.77 -32.33 14.69
C TRP A 322 -21.79 -33.30 14.10
N ILE A 323 -23.04 -32.87 14.02
CA ILE A 323 -24.09 -33.64 13.36
C ILE A 323 -24.83 -32.71 12.41
N TRP A 324 -24.73 -33.02 11.12
CA TRP A 324 -25.44 -32.32 10.06
C TRP A 324 -26.79 -32.99 9.84
N GLY A 325 -27.86 -32.20 9.81
CA GLY A 325 -29.19 -32.70 9.44
C GLY A 325 -29.16 -33.28 8.03
N LYS A 326 -29.76 -34.45 7.87
CA LYS A 326 -29.80 -35.20 6.61
C LYS A 326 -31.21 -35.65 6.28
N ASP A 327 -31.53 -35.66 5.00
CA ASP A 327 -32.61 -36.44 4.41
C ASP A 327 -32.07 -37.75 3.83
N SER A 328 -32.58 -38.89 4.29
CA SER A 328 -32.18 -40.20 3.78
C SER A 328 -32.66 -40.56 2.37
N THR A 329 -33.55 -39.76 1.74
CA THR A 329 -34.17 -40.12 0.46
C THR A 329 -33.48 -39.54 -0.78
N ASP A 330 -32.35 -38.83 -0.65
CA ASP A 330 -31.52 -38.27 -1.74
C ASP A 330 -32.38 -37.63 -2.86
N SER A 331 -33.33 -36.79 -2.44
CA SER A 331 -34.42 -36.26 -3.28
C SER A 331 -34.13 -34.86 -3.82
N TYR A 332 -33.03 -34.22 -3.40
CA TYR A 332 -32.56 -32.96 -3.97
C TYR A 332 -31.93 -33.22 -5.34
N LEU A 333 -32.64 -32.89 -6.42
CA LEU A 333 -32.23 -33.23 -7.79
C LEU A 333 -30.94 -32.54 -8.28
N SER A 334 -30.50 -31.48 -7.61
CA SER A 334 -29.39 -30.64 -8.05
C SER A 334 -28.09 -30.91 -7.30
N GLY A 335 -28.02 -32.01 -6.56
CA GLY A 335 -26.81 -32.42 -5.86
C GLY A 335 -27.00 -33.69 -5.04
N THR A 336 -25.98 -34.02 -4.28
CA THR A 336 -25.96 -35.10 -3.28
C THR A 336 -24.88 -34.80 -2.25
N GLY A 337 -24.95 -35.45 -1.10
CA GLY A 337 -23.95 -35.34 -0.04
C GLY A 337 -22.81 -36.36 -0.18
N LYS A 338 -21.58 -35.92 0.07
CA LYS A 338 -20.38 -36.79 0.13
C LYS A 338 -19.51 -36.49 1.34
N TYR A 339 -18.71 -37.47 1.76
CA TYR A 339 -17.70 -37.31 2.81
C TYR A 339 -16.37 -37.98 2.44
N THR A 340 -15.29 -37.53 3.07
CA THR A 340 -13.96 -38.14 2.96
C THR A 340 -13.18 -37.95 4.28
N ARG A 341 -12.06 -38.66 4.39
CA ARG A 341 -11.12 -38.49 5.52
C ARG A 341 -10.20 -37.27 5.35
N ASP A 342 -10.01 -36.82 4.11
CA ASP A 342 -9.06 -35.78 3.75
C ASP A 342 -9.34 -35.27 2.33
N TRP A 343 -10.00 -34.12 2.26
CA TRP A 343 -10.41 -33.47 1.02
C TRP A 343 -9.21 -33.02 0.18
N THR A 344 -8.06 -32.76 0.80
CA THR A 344 -6.85 -32.25 0.11
C THR A 344 -6.26 -33.26 -0.88
N ARG A 345 -6.68 -34.53 -0.78
CA ARG A 345 -6.31 -35.60 -1.71
C ARG A 345 -7.10 -35.59 -3.02
N GLY A 346 -8.22 -34.86 -3.08
CA GLY A 346 -9.11 -34.76 -4.25
C GLY A 346 -9.83 -36.07 -4.64
N THR A 347 -9.60 -37.17 -3.92
CA THR A 347 -10.11 -38.50 -4.23
C THR A 347 -10.56 -39.22 -2.96
N GLY A 348 -11.41 -40.24 -3.09
CA GLY A 348 -11.90 -41.03 -1.96
C GLY A 348 -13.17 -40.50 -1.31
N TRP A 349 -13.92 -39.64 -2.02
CA TRP A 349 -15.25 -39.23 -1.60
C TRP A 349 -16.25 -40.38 -1.67
N THR A 350 -17.03 -40.54 -0.60
CA THR A 350 -18.07 -41.57 -0.47
C THR A 350 -19.41 -40.87 -0.25
N ASP A 351 -20.49 -41.43 -0.80
CA ASP A 351 -21.83 -40.87 -0.62
C ASP A 351 -22.28 -40.95 0.84
N VAL A 352 -22.92 -39.88 1.34
CA VAL A 352 -23.53 -39.87 2.67
C VAL A 352 -24.83 -40.69 2.71
N GLY A 353 -25.35 -41.10 1.54
CA GLY A 353 -26.63 -41.79 1.39
C GLY A 353 -27.81 -40.88 1.72
N GLY A 354 -27.85 -39.71 1.09
CA GLY A 354 -28.88 -38.69 1.31
C GLY A 354 -28.40 -37.26 1.06
N ASP A 355 -29.28 -36.32 1.33
CA ASP A 355 -29.03 -34.88 1.17
C ASP A 355 -28.82 -34.20 2.52
N LEU A 356 -27.72 -33.48 2.64
CA LEU A 356 -27.44 -32.68 3.83
C LEU A 356 -28.21 -31.35 3.74
N ASN A 357 -28.74 -30.88 4.85
CA ASN A 357 -29.57 -29.69 4.87
C ASN A 357 -28.76 -28.40 4.75
N PHE A 358 -29.06 -27.59 3.75
CA PHE A 358 -28.32 -26.37 3.46
C PHE A 358 -29.17 -25.27 2.82
N LYS A 359 -28.60 -24.06 2.78
CA LYS A 359 -29.06 -22.91 1.97
C LYS A 359 -27.84 -22.18 1.39
N THR A 360 -27.91 -21.76 0.13
CA THR A 360 -26.89 -20.94 -0.55
C THR A 360 -27.52 -19.78 -1.27
#